data_AF-A0A8B6LS56-F1
#
_entry.id   AF-A0A8B6LS56-F1
#
_cell.length_a   1.000
_cell.length_b   1.000
_cell.length_c   1.000
_cell.angle_alpha   90.00
_cell.angle_beta   90.00
_cell.angle_gamma   90.00
#
_symmetry.space_group_name_H-M   'P 1'
#
loop_
_entity.id
_entity.type
_entity.pdbx_description
1 polymer ?
#
loop_
_entity_poly.entity_id
_entity_poly.type
_entity_poly.pdbx_seq_one_letter_code
_entity_poly.pdbx_strand_id
1 'polypeptide(L)'
;MNAGSVAQTLAERLVAEWYSLDESVIPAHVHAATTRCIKDTLGVALAARALGVGMAGVQVALQDASVPQSALWGAGLRVSMEDAALANGMLSHALDFDDTHAAAIVHSSSVLVPAALAVGEAVQASGRSILAALVVGYQVAARLGRLAPGPFQDNGFQATSVLGTFAAAIVAARLMRLSPDQALNALGIAGSMASGSMAYLSDGSDVKQMHPGWAAMSGIRAAKFARAGFRGPRAIFEHRLGIFHSFARVDITDTWRDACGAPWEVALMGPKPYPACLCVHAPVQAMLQLRSEGWVSPDRIEDIREIRCEGPQWYRELVFEPAASKIAPRTPYEARFSAPWSMARALLDGGLDVRSFSPEKLSDPVAGALAARTAFTAEELPEFPASFPARVTVTLADGARRSAYVAHNLGTPGNPMTDDDIEAKFQACMAAVLPPARADELSHCIAGLVEGNGAQQLFECLGRLDPAGMQPEISTYKETEKC
;
A
#
# COMPACT_ATOMS: atom_id res chain seq x y z
N MET A 1 -46.20 3.90 22.82
CA MET A 1 -45.14 3.35 21.95
C MET A 1 -43.92 4.21 22.16
N ASN A 2 -42.93 3.71 22.92
CA ASN A 2 -41.66 4.40 23.10
C ASN A 2 -41.01 4.56 21.72
N ALA A 3 -40.70 5.80 21.34
CA ALA A 3 -39.78 6.08 20.26
C ALA A 3 -38.41 5.56 20.72
N GLY A 4 -38.12 4.29 20.41
CA GLY A 4 -36.80 3.72 20.59
C GLY A 4 -35.82 4.62 19.85
N SER A 5 -34.79 5.10 20.54
CA SER A 5 -33.71 5.83 19.90
C SER A 5 -33.24 5.01 18.70
N VAL A 6 -33.37 5.58 17.49
CA VAL A 6 -32.79 4.95 16.31
C VAL A 6 -31.31 4.75 16.62
N ALA A 7 -30.85 3.50 16.67
CA ALA A 7 -29.44 3.23 16.92
C ALA A 7 -28.66 3.94 15.81
N GLN A 8 -27.74 4.83 16.20
CA GLN A 8 -26.83 5.52 15.28
C GLN A 8 -26.15 4.50 14.36
N THR A 9 -25.97 4.80 13.07
CA THR A 9 -25.25 3.90 12.17
C THR A 9 -23.72 4.01 12.35
N LEU A 10 -22.96 3.01 11.89
CA LEU A 10 -21.50 3.09 11.90
C LEU A 10 -20.99 4.31 11.10
N ALA A 11 -21.60 4.57 9.93
CA ALA A 11 -21.25 5.74 9.12
C ALA A 11 -21.51 7.06 9.86
N GLU A 12 -22.68 7.18 10.53
CA GLU A 12 -23.02 8.35 11.35
C GLU A 12 -22.01 8.57 12.48
N ARG A 13 -21.49 7.50 13.09
CA ARG A 13 -20.48 7.60 14.13
C ARG A 13 -19.10 8.01 13.61
N LEU A 14 -18.64 7.40 12.52
CA LEU A 14 -17.37 7.79 11.88
C LEU A 14 -17.37 9.27 11.47
N VAL A 15 -18.50 9.77 10.97
CA VAL A 15 -18.65 11.19 10.61
C VAL A 15 -18.71 12.10 11.83
N ALA A 16 -19.44 11.70 12.87
CA ALA A 16 -19.52 12.49 14.11
C ALA A 16 -18.17 12.63 14.80
N GLU A 17 -17.37 11.56 14.82
CA GLU A 17 -16.11 11.52 15.58
C GLU A 17 -14.90 12.03 14.81
N TRP A 18 -14.72 11.57 13.57
CA TRP A 18 -13.49 11.82 12.82
C TRP A 18 -13.68 12.84 11.71
N TYR A 19 -14.76 12.75 10.91
CA TYR A 19 -14.96 13.69 9.81
C TYR A 19 -15.05 15.14 10.28
N SER A 20 -15.63 15.36 11.46
CA SER A 20 -15.83 16.69 12.05
C SER A 20 -14.67 17.12 12.97
N LEU A 21 -13.57 16.36 13.01
CA LEU A 21 -12.40 16.66 13.84
C LEU A 21 -11.80 18.03 13.47
N ASP A 22 -11.53 18.86 14.47
CA ASP A 22 -10.81 20.13 14.28
C ASP A 22 -9.34 19.85 13.93
N GLU A 23 -8.81 20.51 12.90
CA GLU A 23 -7.43 20.33 12.45
C GLU A 23 -6.41 20.76 13.52
N SER A 24 -6.79 21.70 14.38
CA SER A 24 -5.92 22.24 15.45
C SER A 24 -5.68 21.26 16.60
N VAL A 25 -6.52 20.24 16.75
CA VAL A 25 -6.36 19.22 17.81
C VAL A 25 -5.48 18.05 17.37
N ILE A 26 -5.07 17.99 16.10
CA ILE A 26 -4.20 16.94 15.58
C ILE A 26 -2.77 17.19 16.11
N PRO A 27 -2.19 16.26 16.90
CA PRO A 27 -0.85 16.46 17.45
C PRO A 27 0.23 16.49 16.37
N ALA A 28 1.33 17.21 16.64
CA ALA A 28 2.46 17.31 15.71
C ALA A 28 3.05 15.94 15.30
N HIS A 29 3.10 14.96 16.20
CA HIS A 29 3.59 13.61 15.87
C HIS A 29 2.68 12.87 14.88
N VAL A 30 1.37 13.17 14.85
CA VAL A 30 0.42 12.61 13.89
C VAL A 30 0.62 13.25 12.52
N HIS A 31 0.88 14.55 12.46
CA HIS A 31 1.31 15.20 11.22
C HIS A 31 2.62 14.62 10.68
N ALA A 32 3.61 14.38 11.56
CA ALA A 32 4.87 13.74 11.17
C ALA A 32 4.63 12.33 10.61
N ALA A 33 3.84 11.49 11.29
CA ALA A 33 3.48 10.16 10.80
C ALA A 33 2.77 10.19 9.44
N THR A 34 1.84 11.13 9.26
CA THR A 34 1.13 11.33 7.98
C THR A 34 2.09 11.77 6.87
N THR A 35 3.06 12.63 7.21
CA THR A 35 4.09 13.12 6.27
C THR A 35 5.03 11.99 5.85
N ARG A 36 5.37 11.05 6.76
CA ARG A 36 6.10 9.82 6.41
C ARG A 36 5.34 8.98 5.40
N CYS A 37 4.04 8.77 5.59
CA CYS A 37 3.21 8.01 4.66
C CYS A 37 3.19 8.67 3.26
N ILE A 38 3.12 10.00 3.19
CA ILE A 38 3.23 10.75 1.93
C ILE A 38 4.60 10.53 1.27
N LYS A 39 5.68 10.65 2.03
CA LYS A 39 7.04 10.44 1.55
C LYS A 39 7.23 9.03 0.97
N ASP A 40 6.82 8.02 1.74
CA ASP A 40 6.87 6.62 1.32
C ASP A 40 6.11 6.40 0.01
N THR A 41 4.87 6.89 -0.06
CA THR A 41 3.98 6.72 -1.21
C THR A 41 4.53 7.40 -2.47
N LEU A 42 4.97 8.65 -2.36
CA LEU A 42 5.56 9.38 -3.49
C LEU A 42 6.86 8.72 -3.96
N GLY A 43 7.70 8.27 -3.02
CA GLY A 43 8.93 7.54 -3.31
C GLY A 43 8.65 6.30 -4.16
N VAL A 44 7.74 5.45 -3.70
CA VAL A 44 7.34 4.22 -4.40
C VAL A 44 6.72 4.52 -5.76
N ALA A 45 5.79 5.49 -5.85
CA ALA A 45 5.08 5.80 -7.09
C ALA A 45 6.01 6.33 -8.19
N LEU A 46 6.95 7.22 -7.85
CA LEU A 46 7.91 7.77 -8.79
C LEU A 46 8.93 6.71 -9.23
N ALA A 47 9.36 5.83 -8.33
CA ALA A 47 10.21 4.68 -8.69
C ALA A 47 9.49 3.72 -9.65
N ALA A 48 8.22 3.39 -9.37
CA ALA A 48 7.42 2.54 -10.24
C ALA A 48 7.32 3.11 -11.66
N ARG A 49 7.05 4.42 -11.74
CA ARG A 49 6.96 5.15 -13.01
C ARG A 49 8.26 5.09 -13.80
N ALA A 50 9.40 5.38 -13.18
CA ALA A 50 10.70 5.36 -13.86
C ALA A 50 11.06 3.97 -14.39
N LEU A 51 10.61 2.92 -13.69
CA LEU A 51 10.75 1.53 -14.12
C LEU A 51 9.70 1.10 -15.15
N GLY A 52 8.76 1.97 -15.52
CA GLY A 52 7.68 1.67 -16.46
C GLY A 52 6.60 0.71 -15.92
N VAL A 53 6.54 0.50 -14.60
CA VAL A 53 5.58 -0.43 -13.96
C VAL A 53 4.31 0.33 -13.56
N GLY A 54 3.13 -0.25 -13.81
CA GLY A 54 1.84 0.36 -13.48
C GLY A 54 1.41 1.52 -14.40
N MET A 55 2.05 1.67 -15.56
CA MET A 55 1.84 2.79 -16.49
C MET A 55 0.48 2.82 -17.18
N ALA A 56 -0.29 1.72 -17.15
CA ALA A 56 -1.62 1.65 -17.78
C ALA A 56 -2.57 2.75 -17.27
N GLY A 57 -2.52 3.08 -15.97
CA GLY A 57 -3.34 4.15 -15.40
C GLY A 57 -3.00 5.53 -15.96
N VAL A 58 -1.71 5.80 -16.18
CA VAL A 58 -1.23 7.03 -16.82
C VAL A 58 -1.71 7.10 -18.27
N GLN A 59 -1.63 5.99 -19.01
CA GLN A 59 -2.07 5.94 -20.41
C GLN A 59 -3.58 6.21 -20.53
N VAL A 60 -4.40 5.59 -19.69
CA VAL A 60 -5.85 5.81 -19.65
C VAL A 60 -6.17 7.27 -19.27
N ALA A 61 -5.53 7.79 -18.23
CA ALA A 61 -5.73 9.17 -17.78
C ALA A 61 -5.43 10.23 -18.86
N LEU A 62 -4.49 9.94 -19.77
CA LEU A 62 -4.12 10.84 -20.87
C LEU A 62 -5.05 10.75 -22.09
N GLN A 63 -5.87 9.71 -22.20
CA GLN A 63 -6.84 9.57 -23.28
C GLN A 63 -8.13 10.36 -23.03
N ASP A 64 -8.46 10.58 -21.76
CA ASP A 64 -9.67 11.28 -21.37
C ASP A 64 -9.51 12.80 -21.50
N ALA A 65 -10.29 13.41 -22.41
CA ALA A 65 -10.37 14.85 -22.54
C ALA A 65 -11.05 15.45 -21.29
N SER A 66 -10.24 15.96 -20.37
CA SER A 66 -10.73 16.52 -19.10
C SER A 66 -10.11 17.90 -18.80
N VAL A 67 -10.75 18.64 -17.90
CA VAL A 67 -10.18 19.91 -17.41
C VAL A 67 -8.95 19.58 -16.56
N PRO A 68 -7.76 20.15 -16.86
CA PRO A 68 -6.55 19.87 -16.10
C PRO A 68 -6.64 20.50 -14.70
N GLN A 69 -6.76 19.66 -13.67
CA GLN A 69 -6.96 20.04 -12.28
C GLN A 69 -5.84 19.58 -11.34
N SER A 70 -5.20 18.45 -11.66
CA SER A 70 -4.23 17.80 -10.75
C SER A 70 -3.10 17.13 -11.53
N ALA A 71 -1.91 17.09 -10.93
CA ALA A 71 -0.71 16.54 -11.55
C ALA A 71 -0.73 15.01 -11.66
N LEU A 72 -0.30 14.52 -12.83
CA LEU A 72 0.21 13.16 -12.99
C LEU A 72 1.67 13.14 -12.51
N TRP A 73 1.97 12.38 -11.46
CA TRP A 73 3.29 12.42 -10.83
C TRP A 73 4.36 11.96 -11.81
N GLY A 74 5.39 12.80 -11.99
CA GLY A 74 6.50 12.52 -12.90
C GLY A 74 6.15 12.63 -14.38
N ALA A 75 5.00 13.19 -14.74
CA ALA A 75 4.57 13.35 -16.14
C ALA A 75 4.77 14.76 -16.70
N GLY A 76 4.97 15.79 -15.86
CA GLY A 76 4.88 17.19 -16.28
C GLY A 76 3.51 17.59 -16.83
N LEU A 77 2.47 16.79 -16.59
CA LEU A 77 1.12 16.94 -17.15
C LEU A 77 0.07 16.97 -16.05
N ARG A 78 -1.07 17.59 -16.35
CA ARG A 78 -2.23 17.68 -15.47
C ARG A 78 -3.47 17.13 -16.16
N VAL A 79 -4.32 16.45 -15.39
CA VAL A 79 -5.59 15.83 -15.83
C VAL A 79 -6.67 16.12 -14.78
N SER A 80 -7.87 15.55 -14.91
CA SER A 80 -8.88 15.64 -13.85
C SER A 80 -8.36 15.09 -12.51
N MET A 81 -8.91 15.56 -11.39
CA MET A 81 -8.51 15.03 -10.07
C MET A 81 -8.79 13.53 -9.93
N GLU A 82 -9.82 13.02 -10.61
CA GLU A 82 -10.15 11.60 -10.65
C GLU A 82 -9.09 10.78 -11.38
N ASP A 83 -8.68 11.22 -12.56
CA ASP A 83 -7.73 10.48 -13.39
C ASP A 83 -6.31 10.58 -12.80
N ALA A 84 -5.98 11.71 -12.19
CA ALA A 84 -4.76 11.86 -11.42
C ALA A 84 -4.73 10.90 -10.22
N ALA A 85 -5.82 10.80 -9.45
CA ALA A 85 -5.91 9.88 -8.33
C ALA A 85 -5.83 8.41 -8.78
N LEU A 86 -6.46 8.06 -9.91
CA LEU A 86 -6.33 6.74 -10.52
C LEU A 86 -4.88 6.43 -10.86
N ALA A 87 -4.27 7.23 -11.73
CA ALA A 87 -2.93 6.96 -12.24
C ALA A 87 -1.89 6.95 -11.12
N ASN A 88 -1.94 7.93 -10.22
CA ASN A 88 -0.99 8.04 -9.12
C ASN A 88 -1.18 6.92 -8.07
N GLY A 89 -2.42 6.49 -7.81
CA GLY A 89 -2.70 5.34 -6.93
C GLY A 89 -2.25 4.02 -7.54
N MET A 90 -2.35 3.86 -8.86
CA MET A 90 -1.79 2.71 -9.55
C MET A 90 -0.28 2.63 -9.41
N LEU A 91 0.42 3.75 -9.68
CA LEU A 91 1.86 3.84 -9.52
C LEU A 91 2.29 3.56 -8.07
N SER A 92 1.54 4.09 -7.10
CA SER A 92 1.81 3.89 -5.66
C SER A 92 1.79 2.43 -5.23
N HIS A 93 1.01 1.57 -5.89
CA HIS A 93 0.87 0.15 -5.54
C HIS A 93 1.56 -0.80 -6.52
N ALA A 94 2.06 -0.29 -7.64
CA ALA A 94 2.59 -1.07 -8.75
C ALA A 94 3.72 -2.04 -8.35
N LEU A 95 4.53 -1.65 -7.36
CA LEU A 95 5.67 -2.43 -6.85
C LEU A 95 5.34 -3.28 -5.61
N ASP A 96 4.10 -3.25 -5.12
CA ASP A 96 3.70 -3.84 -3.83
C ASP A 96 4.61 -3.38 -2.66
N PHE A 97 5.11 -2.14 -2.73
CA PHE A 97 6.14 -1.58 -1.84
C PHE A 97 5.63 -0.46 -0.93
N ASP A 98 4.37 -0.10 -1.11
CA ASP A 98 3.63 0.81 -0.24
C ASP A 98 3.39 0.20 1.15
N ASP A 99 3.15 1.07 2.11
CA ASP A 99 2.86 0.71 3.49
C ASP A 99 1.63 -0.20 3.68
N THR A 100 1.49 -0.73 4.89
CA THR A 100 0.36 -1.57 5.25
C THR A 100 -0.05 -1.35 6.69
N HIS A 101 -1.36 -1.27 6.94
CA HIS A 101 -1.90 -1.39 8.29
C HIS A 101 -2.10 -2.87 8.62
N ALA A 102 -1.13 -3.50 9.28
CA ALA A 102 -1.09 -4.96 9.46
C ALA A 102 -2.39 -5.53 10.08
N ALA A 103 -2.89 -4.93 11.16
CA ALA A 103 -4.11 -5.40 11.84
C ALA A 103 -5.41 -5.20 11.04
N ALA A 104 -5.39 -4.33 10.02
CA ALA A 104 -6.55 -4.04 9.18
C ALA A 104 -6.43 -4.70 7.79
N ILE A 105 -5.23 -5.17 7.44
CA ILE A 105 -4.89 -5.81 6.15
C ILE A 105 -5.27 -4.90 4.97
N VAL A 106 -4.94 -3.60 5.11
CA VAL A 106 -5.20 -2.57 4.09
C VAL A 106 -3.93 -1.77 3.79
N HIS A 107 -3.78 -1.44 2.51
CA HIS A 107 -2.74 -0.55 1.98
C HIS A 107 -3.32 0.86 1.83
N SER A 108 -3.47 1.58 2.94
CA SER A 108 -4.24 2.82 2.93
C SER A 108 -3.56 3.96 2.18
N SER A 109 -2.24 4.08 2.25
CA SER A 109 -1.55 5.26 1.69
C SER A 109 -1.58 5.31 0.16
N SER A 110 -1.52 4.15 -0.52
CA SER A 110 -1.66 4.05 -1.97
C SER A 110 -3.06 4.40 -2.50
N VAL A 111 -4.05 4.50 -1.62
CA VAL A 111 -5.38 5.05 -1.93
C VAL A 111 -5.47 6.53 -1.52
N LEU A 112 -5.13 6.81 -0.26
CA LEU A 112 -5.46 8.07 0.38
C LEU A 112 -4.53 9.21 -0.04
N VAL A 113 -3.22 8.96 -0.19
CA VAL A 113 -2.27 10.02 -0.59
C VAL A 113 -2.57 10.51 -2.01
N PRO A 114 -2.76 9.65 -3.03
CA PRO A 114 -3.20 10.08 -4.36
C PRO A 114 -4.52 10.85 -4.34
N ALA A 115 -5.52 10.38 -3.60
CA ALA A 115 -6.81 11.05 -3.49
C ALA A 115 -6.69 12.44 -2.84
N ALA A 116 -5.97 12.53 -1.72
CA ALA A 116 -5.80 13.76 -0.97
C ALA A 116 -4.99 14.81 -1.74
N LEU A 117 -3.91 14.40 -2.41
CA LEU A 117 -3.10 15.31 -3.21
C LEU A 117 -3.84 15.75 -4.49
N ALA A 118 -4.55 14.84 -5.17
CA ALA A 118 -5.32 15.22 -6.35
C ALA A 118 -6.46 16.19 -6.02
N VAL A 119 -7.30 15.88 -5.04
CA VAL A 119 -8.38 16.80 -4.62
C VAL A 119 -7.80 18.07 -4.02
N GLY A 120 -6.75 17.96 -3.19
CA GLY A 120 -6.08 19.07 -2.55
C GLY A 120 -5.54 20.08 -3.56
N GLU A 121 -4.89 19.64 -4.63
CA GLU A 121 -4.44 20.51 -5.71
C GLU A 121 -5.62 21.16 -6.44
N ALA A 122 -6.65 20.37 -6.78
CA ALA A 122 -7.81 20.83 -7.53
C ALA A 122 -8.63 21.90 -6.80
N VAL A 123 -8.69 21.84 -5.46
CA VAL A 123 -9.40 22.80 -4.60
C VAL A 123 -8.47 23.82 -3.93
N GLN A 124 -7.18 23.80 -4.26
CA GLN A 124 -6.14 24.66 -3.69
C GLN A 124 -6.12 24.60 -2.13
N ALA A 125 -6.20 23.39 -1.59
CA ALA A 125 -6.18 23.15 -0.16
C ALA A 125 -4.81 23.49 0.46
N SER A 126 -4.83 23.95 1.72
CA SER A 126 -3.61 24.08 2.52
C SER A 126 -3.03 22.71 2.85
N GLY A 127 -1.72 22.64 3.11
CA GLY A 127 -1.09 21.37 3.49
C GLY A 127 -1.59 20.82 4.83
N ARG A 128 -1.99 21.70 5.77
CA ARG A 128 -2.68 21.30 7.00
C ARG A 128 -4.01 20.61 6.75
N SER A 129 -4.80 21.14 5.81
CA SER A 129 -6.08 20.53 5.45
C SER A 129 -5.91 19.20 4.71
N ILE A 130 -4.86 19.07 3.87
CA ILE A 130 -4.47 17.79 3.24
C ILE A 130 -4.11 16.76 4.31
N LEU A 131 -3.23 17.11 5.25
CA LEU A 131 -2.81 16.23 6.33
C LEU A 131 -3.99 15.84 7.24
N ALA A 132 -4.85 16.79 7.60
CA ALA A 132 -6.03 16.51 8.42
C ALA A 132 -7.00 15.57 7.70
N ALA A 133 -7.24 15.79 6.40
CA ALA A 133 -8.06 14.88 5.60
C ALA A 133 -7.48 13.47 5.55
N LEU A 134 -6.17 13.34 5.35
CA LEU A 134 -5.47 12.06 5.40
C LEU A 134 -5.63 11.37 6.76
N VAL A 135 -5.44 12.07 7.87
CA VAL A 135 -5.64 11.52 9.23
C VAL A 135 -7.04 10.93 9.39
N VAL A 136 -8.07 11.66 8.94
CA VAL A 136 -9.45 11.15 8.95
C VAL A 136 -9.60 9.92 8.05
N GLY A 137 -9.00 9.95 6.86
CA GLY A 137 -8.98 8.80 5.94
C GLY A 137 -8.36 7.56 6.57
N TYR A 138 -7.22 7.67 7.24
CA TYR A 138 -6.57 6.55 7.93
C TYR A 138 -7.43 6.01 9.07
N GLN A 139 -8.06 6.89 9.87
CA GLN A 139 -8.99 6.48 10.90
C GLN A 139 -10.13 5.64 10.30
N VAL A 140 -10.75 6.10 9.21
CA VAL A 140 -11.83 5.36 8.55
C VAL A 140 -11.35 4.04 7.97
N ALA A 141 -10.25 4.03 7.20
CA ALA A 141 -9.76 2.83 6.53
C ALA A 141 -9.37 1.72 7.52
N ALA A 142 -8.55 2.05 8.52
CA ALA A 142 -8.06 1.08 9.49
C ALA A 142 -9.18 0.54 10.37
N ARG A 143 -10.10 1.40 10.83
CA ARG A 143 -11.22 0.97 11.68
C ARG A 143 -12.18 0.05 10.93
N LEU A 144 -12.50 0.36 9.69
CA LEU A 144 -13.30 -0.55 8.86
C LEU A 144 -12.58 -1.89 8.65
N GLY A 145 -11.28 -1.88 8.34
CA GLY A 145 -10.53 -3.11 8.11
C GLY A 145 -10.44 -4.00 9.35
N ARG A 146 -10.27 -3.40 10.54
CA ARG A 146 -10.21 -4.12 11.82
C ARG A 146 -11.51 -4.78 12.24
N LEU A 147 -12.66 -4.39 11.67
CA LEU A 147 -13.93 -5.06 11.94
C LEU A 147 -14.00 -6.44 11.29
N ALA A 148 -13.27 -6.66 10.21
CA ALA A 148 -13.23 -7.92 9.48
C ALA A 148 -11.86 -8.15 8.80
N PRO A 149 -10.79 -8.39 9.59
CA PRO A 149 -9.46 -8.65 9.05
C PRO A 149 -9.40 -10.05 8.42
N GLY A 150 -9.34 -10.14 7.09
CA GLY A 150 -9.27 -11.41 6.34
C GLY A 150 -10.54 -11.76 5.55
N PRO A 151 -11.76 -11.69 6.12
CA PRO A 151 -12.98 -12.12 5.45
C PRO A 151 -13.28 -11.50 4.07
N PHE A 152 -12.82 -10.28 3.78
CA PHE A 152 -12.93 -9.73 2.42
C PHE A 152 -12.12 -10.57 1.42
N GLN A 153 -10.87 -10.86 1.78
CA GLN A 153 -9.94 -11.65 0.97
C GLN A 153 -10.42 -13.09 0.83
N ASP A 154 -10.90 -13.69 1.91
CA ASP A 154 -11.46 -15.06 1.92
C ASP A 154 -12.64 -15.21 0.95
N ASN A 155 -13.37 -14.12 0.71
CA ASN A 155 -14.50 -14.06 -0.22
C ASN A 155 -14.12 -13.47 -1.59
N GLY A 156 -12.82 -13.35 -1.89
CA GLY A 156 -12.31 -12.98 -3.21
C GLY A 156 -12.21 -11.48 -3.48
N PHE A 157 -12.30 -10.63 -2.45
CA PHE A 157 -12.22 -9.17 -2.58
C PHE A 157 -11.02 -8.60 -1.83
N GLN A 158 -10.32 -7.65 -2.46
CA GLN A 158 -9.24 -6.94 -1.80
C GLN A 158 -9.79 -5.85 -0.88
N ALA A 159 -9.56 -5.99 0.43
CA ALA A 159 -9.99 -5.01 1.44
C ALA A 159 -9.49 -3.59 1.15
N THR A 160 -8.25 -3.43 0.67
CA THR A 160 -7.70 -2.12 0.25
C THR A 160 -8.61 -1.39 -0.73
N SER A 161 -9.09 -2.09 -1.76
CA SER A 161 -9.91 -1.49 -2.81
C SER A 161 -11.31 -1.17 -2.29
N VAL A 162 -11.95 -2.15 -1.66
CA VAL A 162 -13.32 -2.04 -1.16
C VAL A 162 -13.41 -0.98 -0.07
N LEU A 163 -12.60 -1.09 0.99
CA LEU A 163 -12.63 -0.20 2.16
C LEU A 163 -11.95 1.14 1.87
N GLY A 164 -10.90 1.14 1.04
CA GLY A 164 -10.25 2.36 0.60
C GLY A 164 -11.18 3.30 -0.17
N THR A 165 -12.18 2.78 -0.87
CA THR A 165 -13.18 3.61 -1.59
C THR A 165 -13.95 4.51 -0.62
N PHE A 166 -14.31 4.01 0.56
CA PHE A 166 -15.00 4.80 1.61
C PHE A 166 -14.07 5.83 2.24
N ALA A 167 -12.84 5.44 2.54
CA ALA A 167 -11.87 6.34 3.14
C ALA A 167 -11.49 7.47 2.17
N ALA A 168 -11.32 7.17 0.87
CA ALA A 168 -11.12 8.18 -0.17
C ALA A 168 -12.33 9.11 -0.33
N ALA A 169 -13.56 8.58 -0.22
CA ALA A 169 -14.77 9.41 -0.27
C ALA A 169 -14.81 10.42 0.89
N ILE A 170 -14.40 10.02 2.08
CA ILE A 170 -14.32 10.90 3.25
C ILE A 170 -13.21 11.94 3.11
N VAL A 171 -12.02 11.54 2.62
CA VAL A 171 -10.93 12.46 2.31
C VAL A 171 -11.39 13.53 1.32
N ALA A 172 -12.00 13.11 0.20
CA ALA A 172 -12.50 14.00 -0.83
C ALA A 172 -13.62 14.91 -0.32
N ALA A 173 -14.59 14.36 0.42
CA ALA A 173 -15.68 15.14 1.01
C ALA A 173 -15.14 16.24 1.94
N ARG A 174 -14.13 15.92 2.77
CA ARG A 174 -13.53 16.86 3.70
C ARG A 174 -12.78 17.98 2.99
N LEU A 175 -11.94 17.64 2.00
CA LEU A 175 -11.21 18.64 1.21
C LEU A 175 -12.14 19.52 0.36
N MET A 176 -13.24 18.96 -0.15
CA MET A 176 -14.29 19.71 -0.84
C MET A 176 -15.23 20.49 0.10
N ARG A 177 -14.99 20.43 1.42
CA ARG A 177 -15.77 21.10 2.47
C ARG A 177 -17.25 20.77 2.45
N LEU A 178 -17.58 19.49 2.25
CA LEU A 178 -18.96 19.03 2.28
C LEU A 178 -19.53 19.06 3.71
N SER A 179 -20.86 19.19 3.82
CA SER A 179 -21.52 19.07 5.12
C SER A 179 -21.43 17.63 5.67
N PRO A 180 -21.58 17.41 6.98
CA PRO A 180 -21.63 16.07 7.54
C PRO A 180 -22.69 15.16 6.88
N ASP A 181 -23.86 15.70 6.52
CA ASP A 181 -24.89 14.93 5.82
C ASP A 181 -24.45 14.54 4.39
N GLN A 182 -23.77 15.44 3.67
CA GLN A 182 -23.18 15.12 2.37
C GLN A 182 -22.05 14.08 2.51
N ALA A 183 -21.23 14.12 3.55
CA ALA A 183 -20.22 13.11 3.81
C ALA A 183 -20.84 11.72 4.07
N LEU A 184 -21.97 11.65 4.78
CA LEU A 184 -22.74 10.41 4.95
C LEU A 184 -23.30 9.88 3.64
N ASN A 185 -23.84 10.77 2.80
CA ASN A 185 -24.29 10.39 1.46
C ASN A 185 -23.12 9.88 0.61
N ALA A 186 -21.94 10.52 0.69
CA ALA A 186 -20.74 10.08 -0.02
C ALA A 186 -20.31 8.67 0.40
N LEU A 187 -20.32 8.34 1.70
CA LEU A 187 -20.07 6.98 2.20
C LEU A 187 -21.09 5.98 1.63
N GLY A 188 -22.38 6.31 1.65
CA GLY A 188 -23.41 5.43 1.10
C GLY A 188 -23.23 5.18 -0.41
N ILE A 189 -22.91 6.22 -1.18
CA ILE A 189 -22.67 6.13 -2.63
C ILE A 189 -21.41 5.33 -2.94
N ALA A 190 -20.34 5.54 -2.16
CA ALA A 190 -19.08 4.83 -2.28
C ALA A 190 -19.27 3.30 -2.24
N GLY A 191 -20.24 2.80 -1.47
CA GLY A 191 -20.51 1.36 -1.42
C GLY A 191 -21.08 0.75 -2.70
N SER A 192 -21.71 1.53 -3.57
CA SER A 192 -22.07 1.07 -4.91
C SER A 192 -20.92 1.14 -5.92
N MET A 193 -19.80 1.79 -5.56
CA MET A 193 -18.61 1.92 -6.41
C MET A 193 -17.45 1.04 -5.93
N ALA A 194 -17.54 0.49 -4.72
CA ALA A 194 -16.55 -0.40 -4.13
C ALA A 194 -16.42 -1.71 -4.93
N SER A 195 -15.19 -2.07 -5.29
CA SER A 195 -14.86 -3.26 -6.09
C SER A 195 -13.44 -3.73 -5.76
N GLY A 196 -12.96 -4.82 -6.40
CA GLY A 196 -11.56 -5.26 -6.29
C GLY A 196 -11.44 -6.78 -6.22
N SER A 197 -11.70 -7.47 -7.33
CA SER A 197 -11.63 -8.94 -7.40
C SER A 197 -10.19 -9.44 -7.27
N MET A 198 -9.98 -10.49 -6.48
CA MET A 198 -8.66 -11.10 -6.27
C MET A 198 -8.33 -12.23 -7.26
N ALA A 199 -9.11 -12.38 -8.34
CA ALA A 199 -8.88 -13.41 -9.36
C ALA A 199 -7.48 -13.34 -10.00
N TYR A 200 -6.80 -12.19 -9.92
CA TYR A 200 -5.42 -11.99 -10.37
C TYR A 200 -4.40 -12.92 -9.70
N LEU A 201 -4.70 -13.46 -8.51
CA LEU A 201 -3.84 -14.44 -7.85
C LEU A 201 -3.75 -15.76 -8.63
N SER A 202 -4.71 -16.04 -9.52
CA SER A 202 -4.73 -17.29 -10.30
C SER A 202 -3.78 -17.29 -11.49
N ASP A 203 -3.49 -16.13 -12.07
CA ASP A 203 -2.72 -16.01 -13.32
C ASP A 203 -1.57 -14.99 -13.26
N GLY A 204 -1.44 -14.24 -12.16
CA GLY A 204 -0.39 -13.25 -11.98
C GLY A 204 -0.64 -11.92 -12.71
N SER A 205 -1.89 -11.64 -13.11
CA SER A 205 -2.25 -10.40 -13.81
C SER A 205 -2.03 -9.14 -12.97
N ASP A 206 -1.73 -8.03 -13.66
CA ASP A 206 -1.34 -6.75 -13.04
C ASP A 206 -2.52 -6.00 -12.37
N VAL A 207 -3.76 -6.49 -12.47
CA VAL A 207 -4.96 -5.73 -12.06
C VAL A 207 -4.98 -5.35 -10.58
N LYS A 208 -4.25 -6.06 -9.70
CA LYS A 208 -4.08 -5.63 -8.29
C LYS A 208 -3.49 -4.22 -8.21
N GLN A 209 -2.58 -3.86 -9.12
CA GLN A 209 -1.99 -2.52 -9.21
C GLN A 209 -3.07 -1.44 -9.46
N MET A 210 -4.15 -1.78 -10.19
CA MET A 210 -5.27 -0.88 -10.47
C MET A 210 -6.07 -0.50 -9.22
N HIS A 211 -6.19 -1.45 -8.29
CA HIS A 211 -7.18 -1.38 -7.22
C HIS A 211 -7.09 -0.13 -6.34
N PRO A 212 -5.92 0.33 -5.86
CA PRO A 212 -5.87 1.53 -5.03
C PRO A 212 -6.24 2.80 -5.79
N GLY A 213 -5.80 2.91 -7.06
CA GLY A 213 -6.20 4.01 -7.93
C GLY A 213 -7.70 4.02 -8.21
N TRP A 214 -8.31 2.85 -8.44
CA TRP A 214 -9.74 2.72 -8.64
C TRP A 214 -10.54 3.16 -7.41
N ALA A 215 -10.09 2.75 -6.22
CA ALA A 215 -10.68 3.17 -4.94
C ALA A 215 -10.58 4.68 -4.73
N ALA A 216 -9.41 5.26 -5.01
CA ALA A 216 -9.16 6.70 -4.91
C ALA A 216 -10.10 7.50 -5.82
N MET A 217 -10.15 7.15 -7.12
CA MET A 217 -11.05 7.78 -8.09
C MET A 217 -12.53 7.63 -7.72
N SER A 218 -12.94 6.42 -7.32
CA SER A 218 -14.32 6.12 -6.96
C SER A 218 -14.78 6.93 -5.74
N GLY A 219 -13.92 7.08 -4.73
CA GLY A 219 -14.20 7.91 -3.57
C GLY A 219 -14.40 9.39 -3.93
N ILE A 220 -13.54 9.94 -4.80
CA ILE A 220 -13.67 11.31 -5.30
C ILE A 220 -15.01 11.50 -6.04
N ARG A 221 -15.37 10.56 -6.91
CA ARG A 221 -16.66 10.61 -7.63
C ARG A 221 -17.85 10.52 -6.67
N ALA A 222 -17.80 9.65 -5.67
CA ALA A 222 -18.84 9.54 -4.65
C ALA A 222 -19.06 10.86 -3.90
N ALA A 223 -17.97 11.55 -3.51
CA ALA A 223 -18.05 12.88 -2.90
C ALA A 223 -18.66 13.92 -3.85
N LYS A 224 -18.31 13.90 -5.15
CA LYS A 224 -18.91 14.81 -6.15
C LYS A 224 -20.42 14.56 -6.33
N PHE A 225 -20.86 13.29 -6.35
CA PHE A 225 -22.29 12.96 -6.39
C PHE A 225 -23.03 13.47 -5.15
N ALA A 226 -22.47 13.25 -3.95
CA ALA A 226 -23.05 13.77 -2.72
C ALA A 226 -23.11 15.30 -2.69
N ARG A 227 -22.06 15.98 -3.18
CA ARG A 227 -22.06 17.44 -3.35
C ARG A 227 -23.18 17.93 -4.26
N ALA A 228 -23.51 17.17 -5.30
CA ALA A 228 -24.61 17.43 -6.22
C ALA A 228 -26.01 17.07 -5.65
N GLY A 229 -26.08 16.57 -4.41
CA GLY A 229 -27.33 16.24 -3.74
C GLY A 229 -27.82 14.81 -3.94
N PHE A 230 -27.00 13.93 -4.55
CA PHE A 230 -27.32 12.51 -4.63
C PHE A 230 -27.22 11.85 -3.25
N ARG A 231 -28.13 10.93 -2.93
CA ARG A 231 -28.25 10.34 -1.59
C ARG A 231 -27.77 8.89 -1.58
N GLY A 232 -27.08 8.51 -0.51
CA GLY A 232 -26.60 7.15 -0.28
C GLY A 232 -27.24 6.49 0.95
N PRO A 233 -27.24 5.16 1.05
CA PRO A 233 -27.71 4.45 2.24
C PRO A 233 -26.83 4.75 3.46
N ARG A 234 -27.45 5.19 4.57
CA ARG A 234 -26.72 5.56 5.80
C ARG A 234 -26.16 4.37 6.60
N ALA A 235 -26.73 3.18 6.44
CA ALA A 235 -26.29 1.94 7.09
C ALA A 235 -25.48 1.05 6.13
N ILE A 236 -24.68 1.67 5.24
CA ILE A 236 -23.96 0.97 4.17
C ILE A 236 -23.01 -0.13 4.67
N PHE A 237 -22.56 -0.06 5.92
CA PHE A 237 -21.62 -1.03 6.47
C PHE A 237 -22.32 -2.24 7.09
N GLU A 238 -23.24 -1.99 8.03
CA GLU A 238 -23.86 -2.98 8.91
C GLU A 238 -25.18 -3.55 8.38
N HIS A 239 -25.82 -2.90 7.39
CA HIS A 239 -27.08 -3.40 6.85
C HIS A 239 -26.91 -4.78 6.20
N ARG A 240 -27.96 -5.61 6.18
CA ARG A 240 -27.95 -6.96 5.56
C ARG A 240 -27.61 -7.00 4.06
N LEU A 241 -27.69 -5.86 3.38
CA LEU A 241 -27.28 -5.65 1.98
C LEU A 241 -26.07 -4.71 1.86
N GLY A 242 -25.48 -4.35 2.99
CA GLY A 242 -24.29 -3.52 3.09
C GLY A 242 -23.02 -4.30 2.77
N ILE A 243 -21.88 -3.62 2.87
CA ILE A 243 -20.58 -4.11 2.40
C ILE A 243 -20.08 -5.29 3.22
N PHE A 244 -20.18 -5.25 4.55
CA PHE A 244 -19.65 -6.34 5.38
C PHE A 244 -20.44 -7.63 5.16
N HIS A 245 -21.76 -7.54 5.02
CA HIS A 245 -22.57 -8.71 4.70
C HIS A 245 -22.35 -9.20 3.26
N SER A 246 -22.29 -8.29 2.28
CA SER A 246 -22.26 -8.67 0.86
C SER A 246 -20.87 -9.13 0.38
N PHE A 247 -19.81 -8.48 0.84
CA PHE A 247 -18.43 -8.73 0.39
C PHE A 247 -17.65 -9.59 1.37
N ALA A 248 -17.74 -9.30 2.67
CA ALA A 248 -17.00 -10.04 3.71
C ALA A 248 -17.80 -11.19 4.34
N ARG A 249 -19.11 -11.28 4.06
CA ARG A 249 -20.03 -12.29 4.62
C ARG A 249 -20.01 -12.36 6.16
N VAL A 250 -19.87 -11.21 6.81
CA VAL A 250 -19.88 -11.07 8.27
C VAL A 250 -20.93 -10.05 8.72
N ASP A 251 -21.53 -10.29 9.87
CA ASP A 251 -22.36 -9.32 10.57
C ASP A 251 -21.49 -8.58 11.61
N ILE A 252 -21.47 -7.25 11.51
CA ILE A 252 -20.68 -6.39 12.40
C ILE A 252 -21.54 -5.62 13.41
N THR A 253 -22.86 -5.84 13.44
CA THR A 253 -23.84 -5.01 14.18
C THR A 253 -23.46 -4.77 15.65
N ASP A 254 -22.83 -5.75 16.30
CA ASP A 254 -22.41 -5.66 17.69
C ASP A 254 -20.91 -5.35 17.88
N THR A 255 -20.08 -5.58 16.86
CA THR A 255 -18.61 -5.40 16.96
C THR A 255 -18.16 -3.98 16.70
N TRP A 256 -18.91 -3.20 15.92
CA TRP A 256 -18.51 -1.83 15.58
C TRP A 256 -18.77 -0.82 16.70
N ARG A 257 -19.50 -1.21 17.75
CA ARG A 257 -19.84 -0.33 18.88
C ARG A 257 -18.62 0.14 19.69
N ASP A 258 -17.47 -0.52 19.52
CA ASP A 258 -16.18 -0.10 20.10
C ASP A 258 -15.17 0.39 19.05
N ALA A 259 -15.60 0.64 17.80
CA ALA A 259 -14.73 1.00 16.68
C ALA A 259 -14.18 2.44 16.74
N CYS A 260 -14.11 3.08 17.89
CA CYS A 260 -13.90 4.52 18.07
C CYS A 260 -12.98 4.82 19.26
N GLY A 261 -12.31 5.97 19.27
CA GLY A 261 -11.29 6.35 20.28
C GLY A 261 -9.83 6.18 19.82
N ALA A 262 -8.87 6.21 20.76
CA ALA A 262 -7.46 5.98 20.46
C ALA A 262 -7.19 4.57 19.86
N PRO A 263 -6.12 4.36 19.08
CA PRO A 263 -5.04 5.29 18.72
C PRO A 263 -5.30 6.10 17.44
N TRP A 264 -4.33 6.95 17.06
CA TRP A 264 -4.24 7.55 15.74
C TRP A 264 -3.75 6.49 14.75
N GLU A 265 -4.65 5.96 13.92
CA GLU A 265 -4.37 4.78 13.07
C GLU A 265 -3.24 5.04 12.04
N VAL A 266 -3.01 6.29 11.63
CA VAL A 266 -1.86 6.64 10.76
C VAL A 266 -0.51 6.33 11.40
N ALA A 267 -0.40 6.37 12.73
CA ALA A 267 0.83 6.03 13.44
C ALA A 267 1.11 4.51 13.47
N LEU A 268 0.13 3.70 13.05
CA LEU A 268 0.23 2.25 12.96
C LEU A 268 0.46 1.76 11.52
N MET A 269 0.53 2.66 10.55
CA MET A 269 0.94 2.33 9.18
C MET A 269 2.40 1.89 9.18
N GLY A 270 2.68 0.72 8.61
CA GLY A 270 4.03 0.20 8.50
C GLY A 270 4.57 0.27 7.07
N PRO A 271 5.53 1.18 6.78
CA PRO A 271 6.26 1.19 5.52
C PRO A 271 6.97 -0.13 5.30
N LYS A 272 6.89 -0.64 4.07
CA LYS A 272 7.55 -1.89 3.71
C LYS A 272 9.06 -1.67 3.47
N PRO A 273 9.96 -2.45 4.06
CA PRO A 273 11.39 -2.41 3.74
C PRO A 273 11.74 -3.15 2.44
N TYR A 274 10.87 -4.06 1.98
CA TYR A 274 11.06 -4.84 0.75
C TYR A 274 9.85 -4.70 -0.20
N PRO A 275 10.06 -4.61 -1.52
CA PRO A 275 8.99 -4.39 -2.49
C PRO A 275 8.24 -5.69 -2.85
N ALA A 276 7.65 -6.33 -1.84
CA ALA A 276 6.99 -7.63 -1.92
C ALA A 276 5.78 -7.73 -1.00
N CYS A 277 4.97 -8.77 -1.19
CA CYS A 277 3.83 -9.11 -0.35
C CYS A 277 4.25 -9.18 1.13
N LEU A 278 3.44 -8.67 2.06
CA LEU A 278 3.77 -8.61 3.49
C LEU A 278 4.14 -9.97 4.09
N CYS A 279 3.57 -11.08 3.59
CA CYS A 279 3.89 -12.44 4.04
C CYS A 279 5.31 -12.92 3.65
N VAL A 280 5.99 -12.21 2.74
CA VAL A 280 7.37 -12.49 2.33
C VAL A 280 8.39 -11.86 3.28
N HIS A 281 7.98 -10.88 4.09
CA HIS A 281 8.91 -10.00 4.82
C HIS A 281 9.66 -10.72 5.94
N ALA A 282 8.96 -11.41 6.85
CA ALA A 282 9.62 -12.18 7.91
C ALA A 282 10.57 -13.27 7.36
N PRO A 283 10.20 -14.06 6.33
CA PRO A 283 11.15 -14.98 5.68
C PRO A 283 12.41 -14.28 5.13
N VAL A 284 12.26 -13.17 4.43
CA VAL A 284 13.39 -12.39 3.89
C VAL A 284 14.26 -11.82 5.01
N GLN A 285 13.65 -11.23 6.04
CA GLN A 285 14.37 -10.65 7.18
C GLN A 285 15.16 -11.73 7.94
N ALA A 286 14.57 -12.91 8.15
CA ALA A 286 15.24 -14.05 8.77
C ALA A 286 16.43 -14.54 7.93
N MET A 287 16.29 -14.60 6.60
CA MET A 287 17.41 -14.95 5.70
C MET A 287 18.54 -13.90 5.75
N LEU A 288 18.19 -12.60 5.75
CA LEU A 288 19.17 -11.52 5.87
C LEU A 288 19.89 -11.53 7.23
N GLN A 289 19.19 -11.90 8.31
CA GLN A 289 19.80 -12.11 9.62
C GLN A 289 20.81 -13.26 9.60
N LEU A 290 20.45 -14.42 9.03
CA LEU A 290 21.39 -15.55 8.91
C LEU A 290 22.61 -15.18 8.05
N ARG A 291 22.42 -14.35 7.02
CA ARG A 291 23.51 -13.81 6.20
C ARG A 291 24.42 -12.87 6.98
N SER A 292 23.86 -11.92 7.74
CA SER A 292 24.66 -10.96 8.52
C SER A 292 25.43 -11.63 9.67
N GLU A 293 24.90 -12.71 10.22
CA GLU A 293 25.57 -13.56 11.22
C GLU A 293 26.66 -14.46 10.62
N GLY A 294 26.85 -14.44 9.29
CA GLY A 294 27.86 -15.23 8.58
C GLY A 294 27.53 -16.72 8.45
N TRP A 295 26.30 -17.12 8.78
CA TRP A 295 25.85 -18.52 8.66
C TRP A 295 25.72 -18.95 7.20
N VAL A 296 25.22 -18.05 6.35
CA VAL A 296 25.11 -18.22 4.90
C VAL A 296 25.76 -17.04 4.18
N SER A 297 26.29 -17.27 2.98
CA SER A 297 26.91 -16.23 2.16
C SER A 297 26.71 -16.52 0.68
N PRO A 298 26.69 -15.50 -0.18
CA PRO A 298 26.60 -15.70 -1.63
C PRO A 298 27.77 -16.54 -2.20
N ASP A 299 28.93 -16.53 -1.54
CA ASP A 299 30.10 -17.30 -1.97
C ASP A 299 30.11 -18.78 -1.53
N ARG A 300 29.11 -19.22 -0.77
CA ARG A 300 29.02 -20.59 -0.21
C ARG A 300 27.61 -21.17 -0.33
N ILE A 301 26.94 -20.90 -1.45
CA ILE A 301 25.56 -21.33 -1.66
C ILE A 301 25.49 -22.85 -1.82
N GLU A 302 26.53 -23.48 -2.37
CA GLU A 302 26.68 -24.93 -2.51
C GLU A 302 26.64 -25.66 -1.16
N ASP A 303 27.04 -25.00 -0.07
CA ASP A 303 26.99 -25.56 1.28
C ASP A 303 25.56 -25.63 1.83
N ILE A 304 24.60 -24.89 1.24
CA ILE A 304 23.21 -24.85 1.73
C ILE A 304 22.47 -26.11 1.26
N ARG A 305 22.15 -27.02 2.17
CA ARG A 305 21.41 -28.25 1.83
C ARG A 305 19.90 -28.02 1.77
N GLU A 306 19.34 -27.32 2.74
CA GLU A 306 17.89 -27.15 2.91
C GLU A 306 17.58 -25.80 3.55
N ILE A 307 16.53 -25.14 3.09
CA ILE A 307 15.92 -23.97 3.72
C ILE A 307 14.52 -24.39 4.16
N ARG A 308 14.22 -24.31 5.46
CA ARG A 308 12.89 -24.57 6.00
C ARG A 308 12.30 -23.27 6.53
N CYS A 309 11.16 -22.88 5.99
CA CYS A 309 10.36 -21.78 6.50
C CYS A 309 9.15 -22.31 7.26
N GLU A 310 8.90 -21.75 8.45
CA GLU A 310 7.76 -22.05 9.30
C GLU A 310 6.95 -20.77 9.53
N GLY A 311 5.63 -20.85 9.40
CA GLY A 311 4.74 -19.70 9.58
C GLY A 311 3.27 -20.06 9.44
N PRO A 312 2.35 -19.07 9.56
CA PRO A 312 0.91 -19.31 9.53
C PRO A 312 0.44 -20.00 8.24
N GLN A 313 -0.60 -20.85 8.32
CA GLN A 313 -1.14 -21.60 7.17
C GLN A 313 -1.46 -20.68 5.97
N TRP A 314 -1.88 -19.44 6.22
CA TRP A 314 -2.19 -18.46 5.17
C TRP A 314 -1.01 -18.19 4.22
N TYR A 315 0.23 -18.30 4.71
CA TYR A 315 1.43 -18.06 3.90
C TYR A 315 1.59 -19.13 2.82
N ARG A 316 1.17 -20.37 3.11
CA ARG A 316 1.29 -21.49 2.18
C ARG A 316 0.64 -21.14 0.85
N GLU A 317 -0.64 -20.78 0.90
CA GLU A 317 -1.45 -20.53 -0.29
C GLU A 317 -1.05 -19.25 -1.01
N LEU A 318 -0.58 -18.24 -0.26
CA LEU A 318 -0.29 -16.94 -0.85
C LEU A 318 1.13 -16.84 -1.45
N VAL A 319 2.14 -17.37 -0.75
CA VAL A 319 3.56 -17.11 -1.07
C VAL A 319 4.46 -18.34 -1.21
N PHE A 320 3.96 -19.55 -0.96
CA PHE A 320 4.71 -20.80 -1.15
C PHE A 320 4.09 -21.77 -2.18
N GLU A 321 2.79 -21.65 -2.47
CA GLU A 321 2.08 -22.47 -3.46
C GLU A 321 1.48 -21.63 -4.60
N PRO A 322 1.35 -22.20 -5.82
CA PRO A 322 1.92 -23.48 -6.26
C PRO A 322 3.45 -23.48 -6.26
N ALA A 323 4.09 -24.51 -5.70
CA ALA A 323 5.54 -24.52 -5.48
C ALA A 323 6.37 -24.21 -6.74
N ALA A 324 5.94 -24.72 -7.91
CA ALA A 324 6.63 -24.48 -9.17
C ALA A 324 6.71 -22.99 -9.54
N SER A 325 5.61 -22.23 -9.40
CA SER A 325 5.59 -20.80 -9.72
C SER A 325 6.25 -19.95 -8.64
N LYS A 326 6.31 -20.43 -7.39
CA LYS A 326 7.06 -19.74 -6.33
C LYS A 326 8.56 -20.00 -6.43
N ILE A 327 9.00 -21.17 -6.85
CA ILE A 327 10.43 -21.46 -7.08
C ILE A 327 10.96 -20.75 -8.33
N ALA A 328 10.15 -20.65 -9.38
CA ALA A 328 10.51 -20.02 -10.65
C ALA A 328 9.39 -19.08 -11.12
N PRO A 329 9.26 -17.87 -10.54
CA PRO A 329 8.24 -16.91 -10.93
C PRO A 329 8.41 -16.47 -12.37
N ARG A 330 7.30 -16.36 -13.11
CA ARG A 330 7.31 -16.10 -14.55
C ARG A 330 7.34 -14.62 -14.89
N THR A 331 6.79 -13.80 -13.99
CA THR A 331 6.68 -12.36 -14.16
C THR A 331 7.26 -11.62 -12.96
N PRO A 332 7.68 -10.35 -13.13
CA PRO A 332 8.08 -9.50 -12.01
C PRO A 332 7.03 -9.42 -10.90
N TYR A 333 5.74 -9.40 -11.29
CA TYR A 333 4.65 -9.31 -10.32
C TYR A 333 4.48 -10.60 -9.51
N GLU A 334 4.55 -11.77 -10.16
CA GLU A 334 4.51 -13.07 -9.46
C GLU A 334 5.65 -13.22 -8.44
N ALA A 335 6.86 -12.73 -8.78
CA ALA A 335 8.03 -12.83 -7.91
C ALA A 335 7.85 -12.09 -6.57
N ARG A 336 7.08 -10.99 -6.56
CA ARG A 336 6.72 -10.24 -5.33
C ARG A 336 5.85 -11.05 -4.37
N PHE A 337 5.23 -12.12 -4.86
CA PHE A 337 4.44 -13.08 -4.07
C PHE A 337 5.14 -14.41 -3.96
N SER A 338 6.47 -14.47 -4.09
CA SER A 338 7.24 -15.69 -3.84
C SER A 338 8.21 -15.50 -2.68
N ALA A 339 7.94 -16.19 -1.58
CA ALA A 339 8.87 -16.24 -0.45
C ALA A 339 10.16 -17.01 -0.77
N PRO A 340 10.13 -18.21 -1.42
CA PRO A 340 11.35 -18.92 -1.82
C PRO A 340 12.29 -18.07 -2.69
N TRP A 341 11.73 -17.43 -3.73
CA TRP A 341 12.51 -16.59 -4.64
C TRP A 341 13.07 -15.35 -3.95
N SER A 342 12.23 -14.68 -3.15
CA SER A 342 12.64 -13.47 -2.44
C SER A 342 13.71 -13.73 -1.38
N MET A 343 13.65 -14.85 -0.64
CA MET A 343 14.73 -15.25 0.25
C MET A 343 16.03 -15.52 -0.52
N ALA A 344 15.95 -16.19 -1.68
CA ALA A 344 17.12 -16.44 -2.51
C ALA A 344 17.76 -15.14 -3.01
N ARG A 345 16.96 -14.20 -3.54
CA ARG A 345 17.43 -12.86 -3.93
C ARG A 345 18.04 -12.11 -2.74
N ALA A 346 17.39 -12.14 -1.58
CA ALA A 346 17.88 -11.46 -0.40
C ALA A 346 19.24 -12.00 0.08
N LEU A 347 19.46 -13.31 0.01
CA LEU A 347 20.77 -13.90 0.30
C LEU A 347 21.84 -13.43 -0.70
N LEU A 348 21.52 -13.48 -1.99
CA LEU A 348 22.43 -13.14 -3.07
C LEU A 348 22.81 -11.66 -3.08
N ASP A 349 21.81 -10.79 -3.06
CA ASP A 349 21.99 -9.33 -3.20
C ASP A 349 22.28 -8.65 -1.85
N GLY A 350 21.94 -9.30 -0.73
CA GLY A 350 22.07 -8.71 0.60
C GLY A 350 20.97 -7.75 1.01
N GLY A 351 19.88 -7.73 0.26
CA GLY A 351 18.69 -6.93 0.48
C GLY A 351 17.71 -7.15 -0.65
N LEU A 352 16.60 -6.40 -0.65
CA LEU A 352 15.70 -6.29 -1.79
C LEU A 352 15.39 -4.82 -2.05
N ASP A 353 15.46 -4.41 -3.31
CA ASP A 353 15.18 -3.07 -3.79
C ASP A 353 14.20 -3.10 -4.98
N VAL A 354 13.88 -1.92 -5.52
CA VAL A 354 12.92 -1.75 -6.62
C VAL A 354 13.30 -2.52 -7.89
N ARG A 355 14.58 -2.92 -8.05
CA ARG A 355 15.12 -3.67 -9.18
C ARG A 355 15.28 -5.17 -8.90
N SER A 356 15.10 -5.64 -7.65
CA SER A 356 15.29 -7.06 -7.29
C SER A 356 14.40 -8.05 -8.03
N PHE A 357 13.29 -7.58 -8.61
CA PHE A 357 12.36 -8.40 -9.39
C PHE A 357 12.34 -8.04 -10.89
N SER A 358 13.40 -7.39 -11.40
CA SER A 358 13.51 -7.10 -12.83
C SER A 358 13.55 -8.39 -13.66
N PRO A 359 13.11 -8.36 -14.94
CA PRO A 359 13.15 -9.54 -15.81
C PRO A 359 14.52 -10.21 -15.87
N GLU A 360 15.61 -9.43 -15.82
CA GLU A 360 16.97 -9.96 -15.85
C GLU A 360 17.27 -10.78 -14.59
N LYS A 361 16.86 -10.28 -13.41
CA LYS A 361 17.03 -10.98 -12.14
C LYS A 361 16.21 -12.28 -12.10
N LEU A 362 15.03 -12.32 -12.74
CA LEU A 362 14.17 -13.51 -12.80
C LEU A 362 14.79 -14.69 -13.56
N SER A 363 15.74 -14.42 -14.46
CA SER A 363 16.43 -15.47 -15.22
C SER A 363 17.67 -16.03 -14.50
N ASP A 364 17.98 -15.57 -13.27
CA ASP A 364 19.14 -16.01 -12.51
C ASP A 364 19.01 -17.49 -12.06
N PRO A 365 19.82 -18.42 -12.63
CA PRO A 365 19.72 -19.83 -12.30
C PRO A 365 20.19 -20.15 -10.88
N VAL A 366 21.05 -19.31 -10.29
CA VAL A 366 21.53 -19.49 -8.91
C VAL A 366 20.39 -19.20 -7.93
N ALA A 367 19.63 -18.12 -8.18
CA ALA A 367 18.44 -17.80 -7.40
C ALA A 367 17.39 -18.91 -7.48
N GLY A 368 17.12 -19.44 -8.69
CA GLY A 368 16.19 -20.55 -8.88
C GLY A 368 16.63 -21.83 -8.17
N ALA A 369 17.92 -22.19 -8.26
CA ALA A 369 18.47 -23.37 -7.59
C ALA A 369 18.40 -23.26 -6.07
N LEU A 370 18.59 -22.05 -5.52
CA LEU A 370 18.46 -21.80 -4.09
C LEU A 370 16.99 -21.81 -3.63
N ALA A 371 16.10 -21.15 -4.40
CA ALA A 371 14.66 -21.15 -4.13
C ALA A 371 14.09 -22.57 -4.09
N ALA A 372 14.57 -23.46 -4.97
CA ALA A 372 14.16 -24.87 -5.03
C ALA A 372 14.52 -25.68 -3.77
N ARG A 373 15.43 -25.19 -2.91
CA ARG A 373 15.79 -25.82 -1.63
C ARG A 373 14.87 -25.40 -0.49
N THR A 374 13.88 -24.55 -0.76
CA THR A 374 12.95 -24.04 0.24
C THR A 374 11.75 -24.97 0.41
N ALA A 375 11.47 -25.35 1.64
CA ALA A 375 10.24 -26.02 2.04
C ALA A 375 9.47 -25.18 3.07
N PHE A 376 8.14 -25.26 3.06
CA PHE A 376 7.28 -24.54 4.00
C PHE A 376 6.47 -25.50 4.90
N THR A 377 6.52 -25.26 6.21
CA THR A 377 5.69 -25.95 7.20
C THR A 377 4.74 -24.94 7.85
N ALA A 378 3.45 -25.25 7.85
CA ALA A 378 2.49 -24.42 8.56
C ALA A 378 2.65 -24.62 10.07
N GLU A 379 2.80 -23.51 10.80
CA GLU A 379 2.85 -23.47 12.27
C GLU A 379 1.99 -22.32 12.78
N GLU A 380 1.32 -22.55 13.90
CA GLU A 380 0.65 -21.50 14.66
C GLU A 380 1.72 -20.72 15.43
N LEU A 381 1.90 -19.45 15.08
CA LEU A 381 2.84 -18.55 15.74
C LEU A 381 2.07 -17.52 16.56
N PRO A 382 2.49 -17.24 17.81
CA PRO A 382 1.67 -16.53 18.79
C PRO A 382 1.33 -15.08 18.43
N GLU A 383 2.14 -14.45 17.58
CA GLU A 383 1.93 -13.06 17.15
C GLU A 383 0.93 -12.94 15.99
N PHE A 384 0.59 -14.03 15.29
CA PHE A 384 -0.39 -14.01 14.21
C PHE A 384 -1.83 -14.08 14.78
N PRO A 385 -2.82 -13.33 14.24
CA PRO A 385 -2.77 -12.45 13.08
C PRO A 385 -2.44 -10.98 13.39
N ALA A 386 -2.11 -10.64 14.64
CA ALA A 386 -1.75 -9.25 15.00
C ALA A 386 -0.46 -8.78 14.31
N SER A 387 0.40 -9.72 13.94
CA SER A 387 1.66 -9.58 13.21
C SER A 387 1.76 -10.66 12.13
N PHE A 388 2.86 -10.61 11.37
CA PHE A 388 3.18 -11.52 10.26
C PHE A 388 4.51 -12.23 10.54
N PRO A 389 4.57 -13.15 11.53
CA PRO A 389 5.81 -13.79 11.95
C PRO A 389 6.24 -14.96 11.05
N ALA A 390 7.53 -15.28 11.05
CA ALA A 390 8.06 -16.51 10.45
C ALA A 390 9.38 -16.95 11.10
N ARG A 391 9.67 -18.25 11.01
CA ARG A 391 11.00 -18.82 11.33
C ARG A 391 11.64 -19.37 10.06
N VAL A 392 12.91 -19.06 9.85
CA VAL A 392 13.70 -19.67 8.76
C VAL A 392 14.86 -20.45 9.38
N THR A 393 14.97 -21.72 9.03
CA THR A 393 16.05 -22.61 9.43
C THR A 393 16.84 -23.02 8.19
N VAL A 394 18.16 -22.78 8.20
CA VAL A 394 19.06 -23.23 7.14
C VAL A 394 19.90 -24.40 7.66
N THR A 395 19.86 -25.52 6.93
CA THR A 395 20.72 -26.68 7.15
C THR A 395 21.84 -26.69 6.13
N LEU A 396 23.09 -26.80 6.58
CA LEU A 396 24.27 -26.91 5.72
C LEU A 396 24.54 -28.37 5.30
N ALA A 397 25.44 -28.58 4.34
CA ALA A 397 25.79 -29.87 3.78
C ALA A 397 26.41 -30.83 4.82
N ASP A 398 27.13 -30.27 5.81
CA ASP A 398 27.68 -31.00 6.96
C ASP A 398 26.62 -31.39 8.01
N GLY A 399 25.36 -30.95 7.82
CA GLY A 399 24.23 -31.20 8.71
C GLY A 399 24.05 -30.16 9.82
N ALA A 400 24.94 -29.18 9.95
CA ALA A 400 24.80 -28.10 10.92
C ALA A 400 23.56 -27.24 10.59
N ARG A 401 22.88 -26.71 11.62
CA ARG A 401 21.63 -25.96 11.47
C ARG A 401 21.65 -24.67 12.27
N ARG A 402 21.04 -23.63 11.71
CA ARG A 402 20.76 -22.39 12.42
C ARG A 402 19.45 -21.79 11.98
N SER A 403 18.75 -21.18 12.93
CA SER A 403 17.43 -20.61 12.73
C SER A 403 17.41 -19.14 13.11
N ALA A 404 16.65 -18.35 12.36
CA ALA A 404 16.28 -16.98 12.72
C ALA A 404 14.75 -16.88 12.83
N TYR A 405 14.27 -16.20 13.86
CA TYR A 405 12.85 -16.02 14.14
C TYR A 405 12.50 -14.53 14.12
N VAL A 406 11.50 -14.17 13.32
CA VAL A 406 11.00 -12.80 13.20
C VAL A 406 9.58 -12.77 13.72
N ALA A 407 9.38 -12.19 14.90
CA ALA A 407 8.07 -12.01 15.53
C ALA A 407 7.26 -10.85 14.91
N HIS A 408 7.98 -9.78 14.54
CA HIS A 408 7.40 -8.56 13.97
C HIS A 408 8.21 -8.12 12.74
N ASN A 409 7.52 -7.97 11.61
CA ASN A 409 8.11 -7.44 10.38
C ASN A 409 8.67 -6.03 10.64
N LEU A 410 9.88 -5.76 10.14
CA LEU A 410 10.41 -4.40 10.09
C LEU A 410 9.41 -3.48 9.36
N GLY A 411 9.16 -2.32 9.96
CA GLY A 411 8.14 -1.35 9.55
C GLY A 411 6.87 -1.39 10.39
N THR A 412 6.52 -2.51 11.01
CA THR A 412 5.30 -2.62 11.84
C THR A 412 5.46 -1.94 13.21
N PRO A 413 4.38 -1.65 13.96
CA PRO A 413 4.48 -1.04 15.29
C PRO A 413 5.35 -1.84 16.29
N GLY A 414 5.43 -3.18 16.14
CA GLY A 414 6.27 -4.03 16.98
C GLY A 414 7.75 -4.07 16.59
N ASN A 415 8.11 -3.52 15.42
CA ASN A 415 9.47 -3.41 14.91
C ASN A 415 9.56 -2.23 13.91
N PRO A 416 9.43 -0.98 14.38
CA PRO A 416 9.22 0.17 13.50
C PRO A 416 10.50 0.55 12.74
N MET A 417 10.32 1.04 11.51
CA MET A 417 11.38 1.79 10.81
C MET A 417 11.54 3.19 11.44
N THR A 418 12.78 3.64 11.57
CA THR A 418 13.11 4.99 12.03
C THR A 418 12.88 6.02 10.92
N ASP A 419 12.95 7.31 11.27
CA ASP A 419 12.91 8.39 10.27
C ASP A 419 14.06 8.28 9.25
N ASP A 420 15.25 7.88 9.71
CA ASP A 420 16.41 7.67 8.85
C ASP A 420 16.21 6.48 7.91
N ASP A 421 15.57 5.40 8.37
CA ASP A 421 15.24 4.25 7.52
C ASP A 421 14.25 4.63 6.41
N ILE A 422 13.25 5.45 6.74
CA ILE A 422 12.24 5.92 5.77
C ILE A 422 12.89 6.89 4.78
N GLU A 423 13.78 7.77 5.23
CA GLU A 423 14.55 8.63 4.33
C GLU A 423 15.47 7.81 3.42
N ALA A 424 16.18 6.83 3.97
CA ALA A 424 17.03 5.94 3.19
C ALA A 424 16.23 5.16 2.13
N LYS A 425 15.03 4.66 2.48
CA LYS A 425 14.11 4.04 1.53
C LYS A 425 13.69 5.03 0.44
N PHE A 426 13.29 6.25 0.81
CA PHE A 426 12.90 7.28 -0.15
C PHE A 426 14.04 7.59 -1.12
N GLN A 427 15.25 7.80 -0.62
CA GLN A 427 16.43 8.07 -1.43
C GLN A 427 16.80 6.89 -2.33
N ALA A 428 16.67 5.65 -1.85
CA ALA A 428 16.87 4.46 -2.67
C ALA A 428 15.83 4.35 -3.81
N CYS A 429 14.56 4.68 -3.55
CA CYS A 429 13.54 4.79 -4.57
C CYS A 429 13.87 5.91 -5.58
N MET A 430 14.36 7.06 -5.12
CA MET A 430 14.70 8.20 -5.98
C MET A 430 15.99 8.02 -6.77
N ALA A 431 16.94 7.23 -6.29
CA ALA A 431 18.21 6.98 -6.99
C ALA A 431 18.01 6.36 -8.38
N ALA A 432 16.88 5.67 -8.59
CA ALA A 432 16.50 5.13 -9.89
C ALA A 432 15.76 6.14 -10.80
N VAL A 433 15.53 7.38 -10.33
CA VAL A 433 14.55 8.32 -10.89
C VAL A 433 15.13 9.71 -11.10
N LEU A 434 15.78 10.29 -10.08
CA LEU A 434 16.19 11.68 -10.02
C LEU A 434 17.65 11.82 -9.59
N PRO A 435 18.35 12.88 -10.05
CA PRO A 435 19.61 13.29 -9.44
C PRO A 435 19.42 13.58 -7.94
N PRO A 436 20.42 13.31 -7.06
CA PRO A 436 20.29 13.48 -5.61
C PRO A 436 19.75 14.86 -5.19
N ALA A 437 20.22 15.95 -5.79
CA ALA A 437 19.75 17.29 -5.47
C ALA A 437 18.23 17.50 -5.68
N ARG A 438 17.64 16.83 -6.68
CA ARG A 438 16.19 16.88 -6.95
C ARG A 438 15.39 15.98 -6.02
N ALA A 439 15.96 14.84 -5.64
CA ALA A 439 15.39 13.98 -4.61
C ALA A 439 15.34 14.70 -3.27
N ASP A 440 16.41 15.40 -2.89
CA ASP A 440 16.49 16.21 -1.67
C ASP A 440 15.51 17.39 -1.69
N GLU A 441 15.38 18.08 -2.83
CA GLU A 441 14.37 19.14 -3.02
C GLU A 441 12.95 18.60 -2.76
N LEU A 442 12.61 17.45 -3.36
CA LEU A 442 11.30 16.83 -3.16
C LEU A 442 11.10 16.38 -1.70
N SER A 443 12.11 15.75 -1.08
CA SER A 443 12.07 15.34 0.33
C SER A 443 11.81 16.55 1.25
N HIS A 444 12.45 17.68 0.96
CA HIS A 444 12.25 18.94 1.68
C HIS A 444 10.84 19.52 1.47
N CYS A 445 10.34 19.56 0.23
CA CYS A 445 8.97 20.00 -0.04
C CYS A 445 7.91 19.15 0.69
N ILE A 446 8.13 17.84 0.80
CA ILE A 446 7.24 16.94 1.54
C ILE A 446 7.29 17.26 3.04
N ALA A 447 8.47 17.44 3.62
CA ALA A 447 8.63 17.80 5.03
C ALA A 447 7.99 19.15 5.38
N GLY A 448 8.07 20.12 4.47
CA GLY A 448 7.49 21.46 4.60
C GLY A 448 5.97 21.53 4.44
N LEU A 449 5.25 20.42 4.25
CA LEU A 449 3.82 20.43 3.93
C LEU A 449 2.96 21.15 5.00
N VAL A 450 3.35 21.11 6.28
CA VAL A 450 2.63 21.78 7.38
C VAL A 450 2.81 23.31 7.41
N GLU A 451 3.73 23.83 6.60
CA GLU A 451 4.08 25.25 6.54
C GLU A 451 3.12 26.04 5.64
N GLY A 452 3.19 27.38 5.71
CA GLY A 452 2.19 28.27 5.11
C GLY A 452 1.85 27.98 3.64
N ASN A 453 2.86 27.91 2.78
CA ASN A 453 2.73 27.62 1.34
C ASN A 453 3.24 26.21 0.94
N GLY A 454 3.42 25.30 1.91
CA GLY A 454 4.06 24.00 1.68
C GLY A 454 3.35 23.14 0.64
N ALA A 455 2.01 23.16 0.61
CA ALA A 455 1.25 22.42 -0.41
C ALA A 455 1.53 22.94 -1.83
N GLN A 456 1.58 24.26 -2.02
CA GLN A 456 1.89 24.85 -3.33
C GLN A 456 3.30 24.47 -3.77
N GLN A 457 4.28 24.54 -2.87
CA GLN A 457 5.67 24.16 -3.15
C GLN A 457 5.78 22.68 -3.54
N LEU A 458 5.06 21.78 -2.85
CA LEU A 458 5.00 20.37 -3.21
C LEU A 458 4.40 20.16 -4.61
N PHE A 459 3.27 20.80 -4.93
CA PHE A 459 2.65 20.67 -6.25
C PHE A 459 3.52 21.26 -7.37
N GLU A 460 4.20 22.38 -7.13
CA GLU A 460 5.17 22.95 -8.07
C GLU A 460 6.40 22.03 -8.23
N CYS A 461 6.84 21.37 -7.16
CA CYS A 461 7.90 20.37 -7.25
C CYS A 461 7.47 19.17 -8.11
N LEU A 462 6.33 18.56 -7.79
CA LEU A 462 5.78 17.41 -8.52
C LEU A 462 5.46 17.74 -9.98
N GLY A 463 4.95 18.94 -10.26
CA GLY A 463 4.62 19.41 -11.61
C GLY A 463 5.84 19.67 -12.49
N ARG A 464 7.03 19.87 -11.91
CA ARG A 464 8.30 20.05 -12.63
C ARG A 464 9.03 18.73 -12.90
N LEU A 465 8.53 17.62 -12.39
CA LEU A 465 9.06 16.29 -12.71
C LEU A 465 8.53 15.86 -14.08
N ASP A 466 9.32 16.12 -15.13
CA ASP A 466 9.06 15.67 -16.51
C ASP A 466 9.71 14.29 -16.75
N PRO A 467 9.05 13.37 -17.49
CA PRO A 467 9.63 12.07 -17.86
C PRO A 467 11.01 12.16 -18.53
N ALA A 468 11.34 13.21 -19.28
CA ALA A 468 12.68 13.39 -19.87
C ALA A 468 13.79 13.60 -18.81
N GLY A 469 13.43 14.12 -17.63
CA GLY A 469 14.30 14.25 -16.47
C GLY A 469 14.27 13.03 -15.55
N MET A 470 13.30 12.13 -15.72
CA MET A 470 13.22 10.84 -15.04
C MET A 470 13.91 9.77 -15.90
N GLN A 471 15.23 9.90 -16.08
CA GLN A 471 15.99 8.86 -16.76
C GLN A 471 16.35 7.79 -15.74
N PRO A 472 15.90 6.54 -15.90
CA PRO A 472 16.54 5.47 -15.18
C PRO A 472 17.99 5.39 -15.70
N GLU A 473 18.99 5.32 -14.82
CA GLU A 473 20.35 4.91 -15.22
C GLU A 473 20.24 3.49 -15.79
N ILE A 474 19.97 3.39 -17.09
CA ILE A 474 19.89 2.14 -17.84
C ILE A 474 20.85 2.26 -19.01
N SER A 475 21.95 1.51 -18.91
CA SER A 475 22.70 1.00 -20.04
C SER A 475 21.72 0.47 -21.07
N THR A 476 21.63 1.12 -22.22
CA THR A 476 20.78 0.82 -23.37
C THR A 476 20.52 -0.69 -23.53
N TYR A 477 19.29 -1.13 -23.25
CA TYR A 477 18.82 -2.42 -23.74
C TYR A 477 18.65 -2.28 -25.24
N LYS A 478 19.49 -3.01 -25.99
CA LYS A 478 19.23 -3.25 -27.41
C LYS A 478 17.94 -4.03 -27.50
N GLU A 479 16.98 -3.50 -28.25
CA GLU A 479 15.87 -4.26 -28.80
C GLU A 479 16.45 -5.52 -29.45
N THR A 480 16.23 -6.68 -28.83
CA THR A 480 16.25 -7.93 -29.57
C THR A 480 14.94 -8.01 -30.35
N GLU A 481 14.90 -7.29 -31.48
CA GLU A 481 14.24 -7.84 -32.64
C GLU A 481 14.85 -9.23 -32.89
N LYS A 482 14.03 -10.29 -32.86
CA LYS A 482 14.02 -11.31 -33.92
C LYS A 482 12.98 -12.42 -33.69
N CYS A 483 12.16 -12.53 -34.74
CA CYS A 483 11.52 -13.68 -35.38
C CYS A 483 10.30 -14.34 -34.71
#